data_AF-A0A842LK43-F1
#
_entry.id   AF-A0A842LK43-F1
#
_cell.length_a   1.000
_cell.length_b   1.000
_cell.length_c   1.000
_cell.angle_alpha   90.00
_cell.angle_beta   90.00
_cell.angle_gamma   90.00
#
_symmetry.space_group_name_H-M   'P 1'
#
loop_
_entity.id
_entity.type
_entity.pdbx_description
1 polymer ?
#
loop_
_entity_poly.entity_id
_entity_poly.type
_entity_poly.pdbx_seq_one_letter_code
_entity_poly.pdbx_strand_id
1 'polypeptide(L)'
;MGCISCGEKTGENVLLCRACSERLKDPFSLLPSLLDPTADIRLNHFCSVSMRIGPFSNSDITFGKGLEMITRLRELLMSNHKDQLPILIDRYLSMLGIDLRLSGDERLPRRGILRQIVDVTSDLAFSGESWARASIRLGNIEALTAREMMKLPIEPSVSIPYAKSMAENAMKRYERGALSSSLKKITEVNKAIILHFIGSSDDAIKRLDQFLDSEDFVDEKNHILIWKANIFLDLGRDAEAIKVIGELPKEFHEKRVEKLRLLLGGLK
;
A
#
# COMPACT_ATOMS: atom_id res chain seq x y z
N MET A 1 25.43 14.39 -17.76
CA MET A 1 23.98 14.70 -17.79
C MET A 1 23.51 14.93 -16.35
N GLY A 2 22.29 15.42 -16.15
CA GLY A 2 21.70 15.51 -14.80
C GLY A 2 20.89 14.26 -14.49
N CYS A 3 20.82 13.88 -13.22
CA CYS A 3 19.94 12.82 -12.72
C CYS A 3 18.49 13.16 -13.06
N ILE A 4 17.76 12.23 -13.68
CA ILE A 4 16.36 12.46 -14.09
C ILE A 4 15.46 12.72 -12.87
N SER A 5 15.81 12.19 -11.71
CA SER A 5 15.03 12.33 -10.47
C SER A 5 15.30 13.61 -9.68
N CYS A 6 16.56 14.07 -9.57
CA CYS A 6 16.94 15.21 -8.71
C CYS A 6 17.75 16.31 -9.41
N GLY A 7 18.10 16.14 -10.68
CA GLY A 7 18.90 17.11 -11.46
C GLY A 7 20.41 17.12 -11.16
N GLU A 8 20.87 16.33 -10.19
CA GLU A 8 22.28 16.29 -9.76
C GLU A 8 23.20 15.70 -10.83
N LYS A 9 24.46 16.15 -10.91
CA LYS A 9 25.40 15.71 -11.96
C LYS A 9 25.63 14.19 -11.90
N THR A 10 25.44 13.52 -13.02
CA THR A 10 25.73 12.10 -13.20
C THR A 10 26.88 11.89 -14.19
N GLY A 11 27.55 10.73 -14.06
CA GLY A 11 28.54 10.28 -15.04
C GLY A 11 27.93 10.06 -16.43
N GLU A 12 28.78 9.91 -17.45
CA GLU A 12 28.33 9.58 -18.80
C GLU A 12 27.50 8.29 -18.79
N ASN A 13 26.35 8.31 -19.48
CA ASN A 13 25.37 7.22 -19.54
C ASN A 13 24.71 6.79 -18.22
N VAL A 14 24.83 7.58 -17.14
CA VAL A 14 24.17 7.31 -15.86
C VAL A 14 22.91 8.19 -15.72
N LEU A 15 21.72 7.57 -15.73
CA LEU A 15 20.43 8.28 -15.69
C LEU A 15 20.02 8.75 -14.28
N LEU A 16 20.53 8.08 -13.23
CA LEU A 16 20.25 8.41 -11.83
C LEU A 16 21.55 8.58 -11.06
N CYS A 17 21.65 9.64 -10.25
CA CYS A 17 22.78 9.77 -9.34
C CYS A 17 22.78 8.63 -8.33
N ARG A 18 23.94 8.35 -7.73
CA ARG A 18 24.09 7.29 -6.71
C ARG A 18 23.06 7.45 -5.59
N ALA A 19 22.74 8.68 -5.16
CA ALA A 19 21.74 8.92 -4.13
C ALA A 19 20.31 8.54 -4.59
N CYS A 20 19.89 8.89 -5.81
CA CYS A 20 18.57 8.49 -6.33
C CYS A 20 18.50 6.98 -6.64
N SER A 21 19.61 6.38 -7.06
CA SER A 21 19.71 4.92 -7.23
C SER A 21 19.66 4.18 -5.88
N GLU A 22 20.32 4.69 -4.84
CA GLU A 22 20.18 4.15 -3.48
C GLU A 22 18.77 4.38 -2.92
N ARG A 23 18.10 5.48 -3.28
CA ARG A 23 16.68 5.67 -2.95
C ARG A 23 15.79 4.64 -3.66
N LEU A 24 16.12 4.17 -4.87
CA LEU A 24 15.42 3.01 -5.48
C LEU A 24 15.55 1.73 -4.67
N LYS A 25 16.62 1.59 -3.89
CA LYS A 25 16.79 0.50 -2.92
C LYS A 25 16.03 0.72 -1.61
N ASP A 26 15.47 1.92 -1.40
CA ASP A 26 14.54 2.23 -0.31
C ASP A 26 13.18 2.67 -0.88
N PRO A 27 12.30 1.70 -1.18
CA PRO A 27 11.04 1.97 -1.86
C PRO A 27 10.15 3.01 -1.14
N PHE A 28 10.29 3.11 0.18
CA PHE A 28 9.54 4.03 1.03
C PHE A 28 10.07 5.47 1.02
N SER A 29 11.31 5.66 0.59
CA SER A 29 11.96 6.97 0.49
C SER A 29 11.56 7.76 -0.76
N LEU A 30 10.97 7.09 -1.76
CA LEU A 30 10.94 7.60 -3.13
C LEU A 30 9.67 8.30 -3.57
N LEU A 31 8.56 8.18 -2.84
CA LEU A 31 7.26 8.45 -3.45
C LEU A 31 6.47 9.51 -2.68
N PRO A 32 6.79 10.81 -2.83
CA PRO A 32 5.99 11.89 -2.25
C PRO A 32 4.48 11.78 -2.53
N SER A 33 4.09 11.14 -3.65
CA SER A 33 2.69 10.82 -4.03
C SER A 33 2.01 9.82 -3.09
N LEU A 34 2.75 8.80 -2.62
CA LEU A 34 2.26 7.84 -1.63
C LEU A 34 2.29 8.38 -0.21
N LEU A 35 3.12 9.40 0.04
CA LEU A 35 3.34 9.87 1.39
C LEU A 35 2.16 10.72 1.86
N ASP A 36 1.60 10.38 3.01
CA ASP A 36 0.57 11.19 3.64
C ASP A 36 1.20 12.26 4.54
N PRO A 37 1.11 13.56 4.20
CA PRO A 37 1.56 14.62 5.09
C PRO A 37 0.68 14.70 6.37
N THR A 38 -0.51 14.11 6.34
CA THR A 38 -1.47 14.08 7.44
C THR A 38 -1.54 12.73 8.16
N ALA A 39 -0.82 11.67 7.74
CA ALA A 39 -0.78 10.42 8.51
C ALA A 39 -0.21 10.66 9.90
N ASP A 40 0.78 11.54 10.00
CA ASP A 40 1.30 11.98 11.30
C ASP A 40 0.24 12.76 12.09
N ILE A 41 -0.60 13.58 11.43
CA ILE A 41 -1.73 14.27 12.06
C ILE A 41 -2.79 13.27 12.54
N ARG A 42 -3.10 12.21 11.78
CA ARG A 42 -4.04 11.15 12.21
C ARG A 42 -3.51 10.40 13.42
N LEU A 43 -2.24 9.99 13.40
CA LEU A 43 -1.56 9.44 14.57
C LEU A 43 -1.59 10.40 15.76
N ASN A 44 -1.43 11.70 15.52
CA ASN A 44 -1.43 12.75 16.53
C ASN A 44 -2.82 13.12 17.07
N HIS A 45 -3.87 13.01 16.26
CA HIS A 45 -5.25 13.18 16.69
C HIS A 45 -5.67 12.07 17.67
N PHE A 46 -5.03 10.90 17.59
CA PHE A 46 -5.13 9.85 18.60
C PHE A 46 -4.23 10.09 19.84
N CYS A 47 -3.86 11.35 20.12
CA CYS A 47 -3.16 11.87 21.32
C CYS A 47 -1.63 12.06 21.22
N SER A 48 -1.15 12.99 20.37
CA SER A 48 0.23 13.53 20.49
C SER A 48 0.42 14.99 20.04
N VAL A 49 1.40 15.66 20.65
CA VAL A 49 1.95 17.00 20.35
C VAL A 49 3.20 16.84 19.49
N SER A 50 3.36 17.58 18.39
CA SER A 50 4.62 17.58 17.60
C SER A 50 5.43 18.86 17.81
N MET A 51 6.72 18.72 18.06
CA MET A 51 7.71 19.79 18.18
C MET A 51 8.80 19.60 17.12
N ARG A 52 8.90 20.55 16.20
CA ARG A 52 9.97 20.60 15.19
C ARG A 52 11.22 21.26 15.78
N ILE A 53 12.33 20.54 15.85
CA ILE A 53 13.62 21.13 16.23
C ILE A 53 14.42 21.46 14.96
N GLY A 54 14.33 22.70 14.47
CA GLY A 54 15.13 23.17 13.32
C GLY A 54 14.51 22.94 11.93
N PRO A 55 15.23 23.27 10.83
CA PRO A 55 14.66 23.41 9.49
C PRO A 55 14.54 22.09 8.69
N PHE A 56 14.94 20.95 9.26
CA PHE A 56 14.98 19.67 8.55
C PHE A 56 13.68 18.90 8.72
N SER A 57 13.20 18.23 7.66
CA SER A 57 12.00 17.38 7.73
C SER A 57 12.16 16.18 8.68
N ASN A 58 13.39 15.86 9.08
CA ASN A 58 13.73 14.71 9.91
C ASN A 58 13.86 15.07 11.40
N SER A 59 13.66 16.32 11.78
CA SER A 59 13.86 16.81 13.15
C SER A 59 12.54 17.08 13.90
N ASP A 60 11.45 16.52 13.40
CA ASP A 60 10.15 16.53 14.07
C ASP A 60 10.15 15.50 15.21
N ILE A 61 10.09 15.99 16.44
CA ILE A 61 9.93 15.19 17.65
C ILE A 61 8.45 15.19 18.03
N THR A 62 7.85 14.02 18.17
CA THR A 62 6.43 13.87 18.54
C THR A 62 6.33 13.37 19.98
N PHE A 63 5.35 13.84 20.75
CA PHE A 63 5.13 13.46 22.16
C PHE A 63 3.69 12.99 22.34
N GLY A 64 3.49 11.73 22.71
CA GLY A 64 2.18 11.15 23.07
C GLY A 64 2.08 9.64 22.77
N LYS A 65 0.87 9.05 22.80
CA LYS A 65 0.66 7.58 22.72
C LYS A 65 1.23 6.94 21.44
N GLY A 66 1.30 7.71 20.35
CA GLY A 66 1.94 7.28 19.10
C GLY A 66 3.46 7.12 19.21
N LEU A 67 4.12 7.93 20.05
CA LEU A 67 5.54 7.76 20.35
C LEU A 67 5.77 6.52 21.21
N GLU A 68 4.90 6.25 22.19
CA GLU A 68 4.95 5.04 23.02
C GLU A 68 4.87 3.77 22.19
N MET A 69 3.95 3.67 21.22
CA MET A 69 3.87 2.51 20.33
C MET A 69 5.11 2.34 19.46
N ILE A 70 5.71 3.43 18.98
CA ILE A 70 6.90 3.37 18.15
C ILE A 70 8.13 3.00 18.97
N THR A 71 8.28 3.58 20.15
CA THR A 71 9.35 3.23 21.10
C THR A 71 9.21 1.78 21.50
N ARG A 72 8.00 1.33 21.87
CA ARG A 72 7.71 -0.07 22.21
C ARG A 72 7.92 -1.01 21.04
N LEU A 73 7.57 -0.59 19.82
CA LEU A 73 7.83 -1.40 18.62
C LEU A 73 9.33 -1.54 18.40
N ARG A 74 10.11 -0.46 18.52
CA ARG A 74 11.57 -0.52 18.45
C ARG A 74 12.16 -1.40 19.54
N GLU A 75 11.70 -1.26 20.78
CA GLU A 75 12.13 -2.12 21.89
C GLU A 75 11.84 -3.58 21.58
N LEU A 76 10.63 -3.92 21.13
CA LEU A 76 10.25 -5.30 20.80
C LEU A 76 11.04 -5.85 19.60
N LEU A 77 11.29 -5.03 18.58
CA LEU A 77 12.11 -5.40 17.42
C LEU A 77 13.56 -5.71 17.82
N MET A 78 14.07 -5.02 18.85
CA MET A 78 15.43 -5.22 19.39
C MET A 78 15.50 -6.27 20.51
N SER A 79 14.35 -6.67 21.07
CA SER A 79 14.27 -7.64 22.16
C SER A 79 14.06 -9.08 21.65
N ASN A 80 14.23 -10.06 22.55
CA ASN A 80 13.88 -11.46 22.29
C ASN A 80 12.37 -11.74 22.48
N HIS A 81 11.58 -10.79 22.99
CA HIS A 81 10.14 -10.94 23.25
C HIS A 81 9.33 -10.56 22.01
N LYS A 82 9.50 -11.36 20.96
CA LYS A 82 8.91 -11.11 19.64
C LYS A 82 7.43 -11.49 19.53
N ASP A 83 6.88 -12.15 20.54
CA ASP A 83 5.50 -12.63 20.65
C ASP A 83 4.43 -11.52 20.57
N GLN A 84 4.76 -10.30 21.00
CA GLN A 84 3.83 -9.16 20.96
C GLN A 84 3.86 -8.40 19.62
N LEU A 85 4.85 -8.67 18.75
CA LEU A 85 5.01 -7.95 17.49
C LEU A 85 3.77 -8.03 16.58
N PRO A 86 3.11 -9.19 16.39
CA PRO A 86 1.95 -9.26 15.51
C PRO A 86 0.84 -8.29 15.87
N ILE A 87 0.49 -8.21 17.16
CA ILE A 87 -0.59 -7.36 17.66
C ILE A 87 -0.21 -5.90 17.53
N LEU A 88 1.04 -5.56 17.89
CA LEU A 88 1.49 -4.17 17.86
C LEU A 88 1.61 -3.67 16.42
N ILE A 89 2.09 -4.50 15.49
CA ILE A 89 2.18 -4.15 14.06
C ILE A 89 0.77 -3.98 13.47
N ASP A 90 -0.14 -4.93 13.68
CA ASP A 90 -1.53 -4.82 13.17
C ASP A 90 -2.18 -3.52 13.65
N ARG A 91 -2.09 -3.24 14.96
CA ARG A 91 -2.64 -2.02 15.55
C ARG A 91 -1.97 -0.76 14.99
N TYR A 92 -0.65 -0.75 14.89
CA TYR A 92 0.11 0.39 14.39
C TYR A 92 -0.26 0.73 12.94
N LEU A 93 -0.29 -0.27 12.06
CA LEU A 93 -0.62 -0.09 10.65
C LEU A 93 -2.11 0.27 10.46
N SER A 94 -3.01 -0.31 11.25
CA SER A 94 -4.42 0.06 11.25
C SER A 94 -4.62 1.54 11.65
N MET A 95 -3.93 2.01 12.70
CA MET A 95 -3.98 3.43 13.13
C MET A 95 -3.42 4.40 12.09
N LEU A 96 -2.54 3.93 11.20
CA LEU A 96 -2.05 4.70 10.06
C LEU A 96 -3.07 4.82 8.92
N GLY A 97 -4.15 4.04 8.98
CA GLY A 97 -5.18 3.97 7.94
C GLY A 97 -4.89 2.93 6.87
N ILE A 98 -4.01 1.96 7.14
CA ILE A 98 -3.72 0.85 6.21
C ILE A 98 -4.72 -0.25 6.47
N ASP A 99 -5.73 -0.36 5.61
CA ASP A 99 -6.82 -1.31 5.77
C ASP A 99 -6.42 -2.75 5.36
N LEU A 100 -7.27 -3.74 5.64
CA LEU A 100 -7.09 -5.12 5.24
C LEU A 100 -7.38 -5.27 3.75
N ARG A 101 -8.37 -4.53 3.27
CA ARG A 101 -8.70 -4.41 1.85
C ARG A 101 -7.77 -3.39 1.21
N LEU A 102 -7.09 -3.79 0.14
CA LEU A 102 -6.25 -2.90 -0.62
C LEU A 102 -7.15 -1.91 -1.37
N SER A 103 -7.11 -0.63 -1.08
CA SER A 103 -7.95 0.41 -1.68
C SER A 103 -7.25 1.14 -2.82
N GLY A 104 -5.92 1.09 -2.91
CA GLY A 104 -5.12 1.81 -3.89
C GLY A 104 -4.97 3.31 -3.60
N ASP A 105 -5.86 3.94 -2.87
CA ASP A 105 -5.72 5.34 -2.46
C ASP A 105 -5.10 5.50 -1.08
N GLU A 106 -4.66 4.41 -0.43
CA GLU A 106 -3.98 4.50 0.84
C GLU A 106 -2.68 5.28 0.68
N ARG A 107 -2.45 6.15 1.65
CA ARG A 107 -1.23 6.93 1.75
C ARG A 107 -0.41 6.44 2.92
N LEU A 108 0.86 6.13 2.67
CA LEU A 108 1.81 5.61 3.63
C LEU A 108 2.41 6.77 4.45
N PRO A 109 2.67 6.60 5.76
CA PRO A 109 3.40 7.59 6.53
C PRO A 109 4.85 7.73 6.05
N ARG A 110 5.43 8.94 6.21
CA ARG A 110 6.84 9.26 5.86
C ARG A 110 7.90 8.59 6.72
N ARG A 111 7.53 7.66 7.60
CA ARG A 111 8.43 7.15 8.64
C ARG A 111 9.27 5.98 8.11
N GLY A 112 10.59 6.10 8.24
CA GLY A 112 11.54 5.00 7.96
C GLY A 112 11.32 3.74 8.82
N ILE A 113 10.46 3.80 9.84
CA ILE A 113 10.09 2.63 10.64
C ILE A 113 9.30 1.59 9.83
N LEU A 114 8.55 1.98 8.79
CA LEU A 114 7.83 1.01 7.95
C LEU A 114 8.80 0.00 7.32
N ARG A 115 9.91 0.51 6.80
CA ARG A 115 10.99 -0.31 6.25
C ARG A 115 11.53 -1.27 7.31
N GLN A 116 11.85 -0.76 8.50
CA GLN A 116 12.36 -1.61 9.59
C GLN A 116 11.36 -2.72 9.96
N ILE A 117 10.06 -2.42 9.98
CA ILE A 117 9.01 -3.42 10.24
C ILE A 117 8.99 -4.46 9.11
N VAL A 118 8.99 -4.04 7.85
CA VAL A 118 8.99 -4.94 6.69
C VAL A 118 10.22 -5.86 6.73
N ASP A 119 11.40 -5.27 6.91
CA ASP A 119 12.69 -5.97 6.91
C ASP A 119 12.82 -6.95 8.09
N VAL A 120 12.44 -6.55 9.31
CA VAL A 120 12.55 -7.45 10.47
C VAL A 120 11.53 -8.60 10.41
N THR A 121 10.41 -8.38 9.73
CA THR A 121 9.31 -9.35 9.70
C THR A 121 9.26 -10.22 8.46
N SER A 122 10.17 -10.04 7.49
CA SER A 122 10.26 -10.87 6.28
C SER A 122 10.33 -12.35 6.63
N ASP A 123 11.14 -12.68 7.63
CA ASP A 123 11.52 -14.06 7.97
C ASP A 123 10.89 -14.57 9.26
N LEU A 124 9.99 -13.79 9.88
CA LEU A 124 9.32 -14.19 11.12
C LEU A 124 8.13 -15.12 10.82
N ALA A 125 8.20 -16.32 11.39
CA ALA A 125 7.16 -17.35 11.30
C ALA A 125 6.19 -17.26 12.49
N PHE A 126 5.48 -16.13 12.63
CA PHE A 126 4.37 -16.05 13.57
C PHE A 126 3.12 -16.74 13.03
N SER A 127 2.19 -17.06 13.92
CA SER A 127 0.89 -17.65 13.60
C SER A 127 -0.24 -16.89 14.29
N GLY A 128 -1.48 -17.18 13.90
CA GLY A 128 -2.68 -16.59 14.47
C GLY A 128 -3.24 -15.39 13.70
N GLU A 129 -4.46 -15.01 14.04
CA GLU A 129 -5.24 -14.03 13.27
C GLU A 129 -4.63 -12.62 13.31
N SER A 130 -4.07 -12.19 14.45
CA SER A 130 -3.38 -10.90 14.55
C SER A 130 -2.18 -10.82 13.61
N TRP A 131 -1.45 -11.93 13.43
CA TRP A 131 -0.35 -11.97 12.46
C TRP A 131 -0.85 -12.03 11.02
N ALA A 132 -1.95 -12.72 10.75
CA ALA A 132 -2.58 -12.71 9.45
C ALA A 132 -3.02 -11.29 9.05
N ARG A 133 -3.66 -10.54 9.96
CA ARG A 133 -4.02 -9.12 9.75
C ARG A 133 -2.79 -8.23 9.52
N ALA A 134 -1.78 -8.34 10.39
CA ALA A 134 -0.51 -7.61 10.23
C ALA A 134 0.15 -7.91 8.87
N SER A 135 0.20 -9.20 8.48
CA SER A 135 0.76 -9.65 7.21
C SER A 135 0.01 -9.03 6.04
N ILE A 136 -1.32 -9.02 6.04
CA ILE A 136 -2.12 -8.39 4.97
C ILE A 136 -1.80 -6.90 4.84
N ARG A 137 -1.73 -6.17 5.97
CA ARG A 137 -1.40 -4.73 5.93
C ARG A 137 0.01 -4.48 5.40
N LEU A 138 0.99 -5.30 5.80
CA LEU A 138 2.34 -5.25 5.26
C LEU A 138 2.35 -5.56 3.75
N GLY A 139 1.56 -6.54 3.32
CA GLY A 139 1.38 -6.84 1.89
C GLY A 139 0.78 -5.67 1.13
N ASN A 140 -0.20 -4.95 1.70
CA ASN A 140 -0.78 -3.75 1.08
C ASN A 140 0.26 -2.64 0.90
N ILE A 141 1.16 -2.46 1.87
CA ILE A 141 2.29 -1.53 1.77
C ILE A 141 3.22 -1.89 0.60
N GLU A 142 3.61 -3.15 0.49
CA GLU A 142 4.47 -3.65 -0.59
C GLU A 142 3.75 -3.58 -1.95
N ALA A 143 2.44 -3.83 -2.00
CA ALA A 143 1.61 -3.70 -3.20
C ALA A 143 1.55 -2.25 -3.73
N LEU A 144 1.28 -1.28 -2.85
CA LEU A 144 1.23 0.14 -3.20
C LEU A 144 2.60 0.63 -3.67
N THR A 145 3.66 0.12 -3.04
CA THR A 145 5.03 0.38 -3.45
C THR A 145 5.31 -0.15 -4.85
N ALA A 146 4.92 -1.39 -5.15
CA ALA A 146 5.06 -1.99 -6.47
C ALA A 146 4.36 -1.16 -7.55
N ARG A 147 3.13 -0.73 -7.29
CA ARG A 147 2.36 0.12 -8.22
C ARG A 147 3.09 1.41 -8.55
N GLU A 148 3.67 2.05 -7.56
CA GLU A 148 4.25 3.38 -7.76
C GLU A 148 5.64 3.30 -8.36
N MET A 149 6.37 2.21 -8.12
CA MET A 149 7.55 1.87 -8.91
C MET A 149 7.22 1.76 -10.41
N MET A 150 6.07 1.18 -10.76
CA MET A 150 5.61 1.10 -12.16
C MET A 150 5.27 2.47 -12.78
N LYS A 151 5.02 3.50 -11.96
CA LYS A 151 4.72 4.87 -12.41
C LYS A 151 5.95 5.78 -12.43
N LEU A 152 7.11 5.32 -11.97
CA LEU A 152 8.31 6.15 -11.95
C LEU A 152 8.73 6.51 -13.38
N PRO A 153 9.11 7.76 -13.66
CA PRO A 153 9.57 8.21 -14.98
C PRO A 153 11.03 7.78 -15.22
N ILE A 154 11.29 6.47 -15.09
CA ILE A 154 12.59 5.84 -15.33
C ILE A 154 12.43 4.70 -16.33
N GLU A 155 13.54 4.19 -16.87
CA GLU A 155 13.48 3.11 -17.85
C GLU A 155 12.76 1.87 -17.29
N PRO A 156 11.82 1.27 -18.05
CA PRO A 156 11.07 0.08 -17.61
C PRO A 156 11.97 -1.11 -17.25
N SER A 157 13.13 -1.22 -17.90
CA SER A 157 14.17 -2.22 -17.58
C SER A 157 14.65 -2.14 -16.13
N VAL A 158 14.57 -0.97 -15.51
CA VAL A 158 14.98 -0.71 -14.13
C VAL A 158 13.80 -0.81 -13.18
N SER A 159 12.66 -0.15 -13.47
CA SER A 159 11.52 -0.11 -12.54
C SER A 159 10.77 -1.43 -12.43
N ILE A 160 10.56 -2.14 -13.55
CA ILE A 160 9.73 -3.36 -13.58
C ILE A 160 10.28 -4.47 -12.68
N PRO A 161 11.60 -4.80 -12.67
CA PRO A 161 12.14 -5.82 -11.78
C PRO A 161 11.90 -5.51 -10.30
N TYR A 162 12.06 -4.25 -9.88
CA TYR A 162 11.79 -3.85 -8.50
C TYR A 162 10.30 -3.94 -8.17
N ALA A 163 9.42 -3.46 -9.06
CA ALA A 163 7.99 -3.57 -8.88
C ALA A 163 7.53 -5.04 -8.75
N LYS A 164 8.06 -5.93 -9.59
CA LYS A 164 7.79 -7.37 -9.50
C LYS A 164 8.29 -7.97 -8.19
N SER A 165 9.49 -7.62 -7.74
CA SER A 165 10.01 -8.08 -6.45
C SER A 165 9.13 -7.63 -5.27
N MET A 166 8.65 -6.38 -5.27
CA MET A 166 7.73 -5.89 -4.25
C MET A 166 6.37 -6.61 -4.31
N ALA A 167 5.85 -6.84 -5.51
CA ALA A 167 4.61 -7.60 -5.70
C ALA A 167 4.74 -9.06 -5.23
N GLU A 168 5.87 -9.72 -5.49
CA GLU A 168 6.15 -11.07 -4.99
C GLU A 168 6.19 -11.13 -3.46
N ASN A 169 6.80 -10.13 -2.81
CA ASN A 169 6.79 -10.04 -1.35
C ASN A 169 5.37 -9.86 -0.81
N ALA A 170 4.59 -8.97 -1.43
CA ALA A 170 3.20 -8.76 -1.07
C ALA A 170 2.36 -10.04 -1.23
N MET A 171 2.58 -10.80 -2.30
CA MET A 171 1.93 -12.11 -2.51
C MET A 171 2.24 -13.08 -1.37
N LYS A 172 3.51 -13.21 -0.95
CA LYS A 172 3.90 -14.04 0.21
C LYS A 172 3.23 -13.59 1.50
N ARG A 173 3.08 -12.27 1.71
CA ARG A 173 2.36 -11.72 2.86
C ARG A 173 0.87 -12.09 2.83
N TYR A 174 0.24 -12.05 1.66
CA TYR A 174 -1.15 -12.46 1.51
C TYR A 174 -1.34 -13.96 1.67
N GLU A 175 -0.39 -14.79 1.24
CA GLU A 175 -0.40 -16.23 1.54
C GLU A 175 -0.40 -16.50 3.04
N ARG A 176 0.42 -15.77 3.81
CA ARG A 176 0.40 -15.83 5.29
C ARG A 176 -0.94 -15.36 5.86
N GLY A 177 -1.51 -14.29 5.29
CA GLY A 177 -2.84 -13.79 5.66
C GLY A 177 -3.95 -14.82 5.41
N ALA A 178 -3.88 -15.55 4.30
CA ALA A 178 -4.86 -16.55 3.88
C ALA A 178 -4.90 -17.80 4.78
N LEU A 179 -3.90 -18.00 5.64
CA LEU A 179 -3.92 -19.05 6.67
C LEU A 179 -5.06 -18.84 7.68
N SER A 180 -5.55 -17.61 7.83
CA SER A 180 -6.76 -17.31 8.57
C SER A 180 -7.98 -17.42 7.64
N SER A 181 -8.90 -18.34 7.96
CA SER A 181 -10.10 -18.57 7.16
C SER A 181 -10.99 -17.33 7.02
N SER A 182 -11.08 -16.50 8.07
CA SER A 182 -11.85 -15.26 8.07
C SER A 182 -11.28 -14.18 7.15
N LEU A 183 -9.99 -14.28 6.78
CA LEU A 183 -9.29 -13.30 5.96
C LEU A 183 -8.98 -13.80 4.54
N LYS A 184 -9.22 -15.07 4.26
CA LYS A 184 -8.90 -15.71 2.98
C LYS A 184 -9.49 -14.96 1.78
N LYS A 185 -10.77 -14.60 1.83
CA LYS A 185 -11.46 -13.89 0.74
C LYS A 185 -10.79 -12.54 0.43
N ILE A 186 -10.55 -11.75 1.48
CA ILE A 186 -9.85 -10.45 1.38
C ILE A 186 -8.47 -10.64 0.74
N THR A 187 -7.71 -11.65 1.18
CA THR A 187 -6.38 -11.90 0.61
C THR A 187 -6.42 -12.26 -0.87
N GLU A 188 -7.39 -13.06 -1.30
CA GLU A 188 -7.53 -13.44 -2.71
C GLU A 188 -7.91 -12.26 -3.60
N VAL A 189 -8.77 -11.36 -3.12
CA VAL A 189 -9.09 -10.11 -3.82
C VAL A 189 -7.85 -9.21 -3.92
N ASN A 190 -7.11 -9.02 -2.82
CA ASN A 190 -5.87 -8.23 -2.84
C ASN A 190 -4.82 -8.81 -3.81
N LYS A 191 -4.67 -10.14 -3.86
CA LYS A 191 -3.79 -10.80 -4.84
C LYS A 191 -4.17 -10.48 -6.28
N ALA A 192 -5.48 -10.47 -6.59
CA ALA A 192 -5.96 -10.12 -7.93
C ALA A 192 -5.63 -8.66 -8.28
N ILE A 193 -5.78 -7.75 -7.33
CA ILE A 193 -5.47 -6.32 -7.53
C ILE A 193 -3.99 -6.09 -7.82
N ILE A 194 -3.09 -6.81 -7.15
CA ILE A 194 -1.64 -6.70 -7.41
C ILE A 194 -1.30 -7.04 -8.86
N LEU A 195 -2.00 -7.99 -9.49
CA LEU A 195 -1.74 -8.34 -10.90
C LEU A 195 -1.90 -7.11 -11.80
N HIS A 196 -2.92 -6.28 -11.55
CA HIS A 196 -3.10 -5.03 -12.27
C HIS A 196 -1.94 -4.06 -12.01
N PHE A 197 -1.48 -3.92 -10.76
CA PHE A 197 -0.37 -3.02 -10.42
C PHE A 197 0.93 -3.35 -11.14
N ILE A 198 1.16 -4.60 -11.51
CA ILE A 198 2.36 -5.04 -12.26
C ILE A 198 2.13 -5.17 -13.76
N GLY A 199 1.01 -4.67 -14.28
CA GLY A 199 0.69 -4.62 -15.72
C GLY A 199 -0.11 -5.80 -16.27
N SER A 200 -0.49 -6.78 -15.44
CA SER A 200 -1.35 -7.91 -15.81
C SER A 200 -2.83 -7.58 -15.58
N SER A 201 -3.31 -6.48 -16.16
CA SER A 201 -4.69 -5.98 -15.94
C SER A 201 -5.77 -6.97 -16.40
N ASP A 202 -5.57 -7.68 -17.51
CA ASP A 202 -6.55 -8.65 -18.02
C ASP A 202 -6.69 -9.86 -17.09
N ASP A 203 -5.57 -10.37 -16.55
CA ASP A 203 -5.58 -11.45 -15.56
C ASP A 203 -6.25 -11.00 -14.26
N ALA A 204 -6.03 -9.75 -13.84
CA ALA A 204 -6.71 -9.16 -12.70
C ALA A 204 -8.23 -9.13 -12.91
N ILE A 205 -8.69 -8.58 -14.03
CA ILE A 205 -10.13 -8.52 -14.37
C ILE A 205 -10.74 -9.92 -14.41
N LYS A 206 -10.09 -10.87 -15.10
CA LYS A 206 -10.57 -12.26 -15.19
C LYS A 206 -10.75 -12.89 -13.81
N ARG A 207 -9.81 -12.66 -12.89
CA ARG A 207 -9.88 -13.20 -11.53
C ARG A 207 -10.97 -12.52 -10.69
N LEU A 208 -11.15 -11.21 -10.85
CA LEU A 208 -12.25 -10.48 -10.21
C LEU A 208 -13.62 -10.95 -10.73
N ASP A 209 -13.75 -11.26 -12.02
CA ASP A 209 -14.99 -11.81 -12.60
C ASP A 209 -15.32 -13.19 -12.03
N GLN A 210 -14.32 -14.07 -11.90
CA GLN A 210 -14.49 -15.37 -11.24
C GLN A 210 -14.97 -15.23 -9.79
N PHE A 211 -14.55 -14.18 -9.07
CA PHE A 211 -15.04 -13.90 -7.73
C PHE A 211 -16.47 -13.37 -7.74
N LEU A 212 -16.84 -12.51 -8.68
CA LEU A 212 -18.23 -12.02 -8.80
C LEU A 212 -19.23 -13.13 -9.12
N ASP A 213 -18.81 -14.14 -9.86
CA ASP A 213 -19.63 -15.30 -10.22
C ASP A 213 -19.73 -16.34 -9.08
N SER A 214 -18.97 -16.17 -8.00
CA SER A 214 -18.90 -17.11 -6.88
C SER A 214 -19.74 -16.65 -5.68
N GLU A 215 -20.55 -17.56 -5.13
CA GLU A 215 -21.29 -17.33 -3.88
C GLU A 215 -20.37 -17.11 -2.67
N ASP A 216 -19.11 -17.55 -2.76
CA ASP A 216 -18.14 -17.36 -1.68
C ASP A 216 -17.74 -15.89 -1.50
N PHE A 217 -17.95 -15.01 -2.48
CA PHE A 217 -17.45 -13.62 -2.43
C PHE A 217 -18.55 -12.56 -2.32
N VAL A 218 -19.76 -12.95 -1.91
CA VAL A 218 -20.91 -12.01 -1.76
C VAL A 218 -20.55 -10.82 -0.86
N ASP A 219 -19.86 -11.05 0.26
CA ASP A 219 -19.46 -10.00 1.20
C ASP A 219 -18.40 -9.03 0.63
N GLU A 220 -17.64 -9.46 -0.38
CA GLU A 220 -16.59 -8.69 -1.04
C GLU A 220 -17.06 -8.05 -2.36
N LYS A 221 -18.29 -8.32 -2.78
CA LYS A 221 -18.83 -7.93 -4.09
C LYS A 221 -18.63 -6.45 -4.40
N ASN A 222 -18.98 -5.56 -3.45
CA ASN A 222 -18.84 -4.12 -3.66
C ASN A 222 -17.37 -3.71 -3.85
N HIS A 223 -16.46 -4.28 -3.05
CA HIS A 223 -15.04 -3.99 -3.16
C HIS A 223 -14.46 -4.48 -4.50
N ILE A 224 -14.88 -5.66 -4.96
CA ILE A 224 -14.51 -6.21 -6.26
C ILE A 224 -15.00 -5.32 -7.41
N LEU A 225 -16.27 -4.89 -7.38
CA LEU A 225 -16.85 -3.99 -8.39
C LEU A 225 -16.09 -2.65 -8.44
N ILE A 226 -15.79 -2.07 -7.28
CA ILE A 226 -15.00 -0.84 -7.21
C ILE A 226 -13.65 -1.03 -7.89
N TRP A 227 -12.93 -2.11 -7.59
CA TRP A 227 -11.63 -2.36 -8.21
C TRP A 227 -11.71 -2.58 -9.71
N LYS A 228 -12.67 -3.38 -10.16
CA LYS A 228 -12.88 -3.60 -11.59
C LYS A 228 -13.15 -2.28 -12.33
N ALA A 229 -13.94 -1.37 -11.75
CA ALA A 229 -14.16 -0.05 -12.31
C ALA A 229 -12.88 0.81 -12.35
N ASN A 230 -12.05 0.78 -11.29
CA ASN A 230 -10.77 1.50 -11.30
C ASN A 230 -9.81 0.97 -12.38
N ILE A 231 -9.71 -0.36 -12.53
CA ILE A 231 -8.88 -0.96 -13.57
C ILE A 231 -9.35 -0.52 -14.96
N PHE A 232 -10.66 -0.48 -15.21
CA PHE A 232 -11.19 0.02 -16.48
C PHE A 232 -10.84 1.49 -16.72
N LEU A 233 -10.96 2.35 -15.71
CA LEU A 233 -10.52 3.76 -15.84
C LEU A 233 -9.03 3.88 -16.14
N ASP A 234 -8.19 3.12 -15.45
CA ASP A 234 -6.73 3.13 -15.67
C ASP A 234 -6.36 2.64 -17.08
N LEU A 235 -7.24 1.85 -17.73
CA LEU A 235 -7.11 1.39 -19.12
C LEU A 235 -7.81 2.31 -20.14
N GLY A 236 -8.46 3.41 -19.73
CA GLY A 236 -9.24 4.29 -20.61
C GLY A 236 -10.56 3.69 -21.11
N ARG A 237 -11.09 2.68 -20.40
CA ARG A 237 -12.32 1.93 -20.70
C ARG A 237 -13.52 2.51 -19.93
N ASP A 238 -13.80 3.79 -20.18
CA ASP A 238 -14.76 4.57 -19.37
C ASP A 238 -16.19 4.00 -19.42
N ALA A 239 -16.63 3.49 -20.57
CA ALA A 239 -17.96 2.91 -20.73
C ALA A 239 -18.15 1.65 -19.87
N GLU A 240 -17.16 0.77 -19.81
CA GLU A 240 -17.20 -0.39 -18.92
C GLU A 240 -17.12 0.02 -17.44
N ALA A 241 -16.31 1.03 -17.11
CA ALA A 241 -16.25 1.56 -15.75
C ALA A 241 -17.61 2.09 -15.27
N ILE A 242 -18.31 2.85 -16.12
CA ILE A 242 -19.68 3.34 -15.84
C ILE A 242 -20.64 2.17 -15.61
N LYS A 243 -20.59 1.14 -16.46
CA LYS A 243 -21.46 -0.03 -16.34
C LYS A 243 -21.26 -0.72 -14.99
N VAL A 244 -20.02 -0.99 -14.60
CA VAL A 244 -19.68 -1.65 -13.33
C VAL A 244 -20.12 -0.81 -12.13
N ILE A 245 -19.89 0.52 -12.15
CA ILE A 245 -20.34 1.40 -11.07
C ILE A 245 -21.87 1.45 -10.97
N GLY A 246 -22.57 1.30 -12.09
CA GLY A 246 -24.03 1.20 -12.12
C GLY A 246 -24.60 -0.03 -11.39
N GLU A 247 -23.79 -1.07 -11.16
CA GLU A 247 -24.19 -2.27 -10.41
C GLU A 247 -24.09 -2.08 -8.89
N LEU A 248 -23.40 -1.03 -8.43
CA LEU A 248 -23.31 -0.70 -7.01
C LEU A 248 -24.65 -0.13 -6.49
N PRO A 249 -25.04 -0.42 -5.24
CA PRO A 249 -26.25 0.17 -4.66
C PRO A 249 -26.20 1.70 -4.71
N LYS A 250 -27.34 2.34 -5.01
CA LYS A 250 -27.42 3.82 -5.10
C LYS A 250 -27.05 4.51 -3.79
N GLU A 251 -27.42 3.90 -2.67
CA GLU A 251 -27.14 4.32 -1.29
C GLU A 251 -25.73 3.93 -0.82
N PHE A 252 -24.93 3.28 -1.68
CA PHE A 252 -23.54 2.98 -1.35
C PHE A 252 -22.72 4.27 -1.41
N HIS A 253 -22.52 4.86 -0.23
CA HIS A 253 -21.79 6.10 -0.03
C HIS A 253 -20.38 5.79 0.46
N GLU A 254 -19.48 5.57 -0.49
CA GLU A 254 -18.05 5.54 -0.24
C GLU A 254 -17.40 6.69 -1.00
N LYS A 255 -16.51 7.45 -0.35
CA LYS A 255 -15.81 8.60 -0.97
C LYS A 255 -15.18 8.23 -2.32
N ARG A 256 -14.69 7.00 -2.44
CA ARG A 256 -14.12 6.46 -3.67
C ARG A 256 -15.15 6.31 -4.78
N VAL A 257 -16.35 5.80 -4.48
CA VAL A 257 -17.45 5.68 -5.45
C VAL A 257 -17.97 7.05 -5.86
N GLU A 258 -18.05 8.00 -4.94
CA GLU A 258 -18.40 9.39 -5.26
C GLU A 258 -17.36 10.04 -6.17
N LYS A 259 -16.07 9.87 -5.89
CA LYS A 259 -14.98 10.32 -6.76
C LYS A 259 -15.09 9.70 -8.16
N LEU A 260 -15.35 8.40 -8.25
CA LEU A 260 -15.53 7.70 -9.53
C LEU A 260 -16.74 8.24 -10.30
N ARG A 261 -17.86 8.45 -9.61
CA ARG A 261 -19.08 9.06 -10.18
C ARG A 261 -18.83 10.49 -10.68
N LEU A 262 -18.03 11.29 -9.96
CA LEU A 262 -17.65 12.64 -10.39
C LEU A 262 -16.74 12.62 -11.62
N LEU A 263 -15.72 11.75 -11.63
CA LEU A 263 -14.81 11.59 -12.77
C LEU A 263 -15.58 11.18 -14.05
N LEU A 264 -16.54 10.27 -13.91
CA LEU A 264 -17.34 9.77 -15.02
C LEU A 264 -18.52 10.69 -15.40
N GLY A 265 -19.04 11.45 -14.44
CA GLY A 265 -20.13 12.42 -14.65
C GLY A 265 -19.68 13.68 -15.38
N GLY A 266 -18.41 14.06 -15.27
CA GLY A 266 -17.81 15.17 -16.02
C GLY A 266 -17.43 14.86 -17.47
N LEU A 267 -17.62 13.62 -17.92
CA LEU A 267 -17.37 13.15 -19.30
C LEU A 267 -18.65 13.09 -20.15
N LYS A 268 -19.76 13.69 -19.69
CA LYS A 268 -21.02 13.80 -20.43
C LYS A 268 -21.14 15.12 -21.16
#